data_AF-A0A930W1Q6-F1
#
_entry.id   AF-A0A930W1Q6-F1
#
_cell.length_a   1.000
_cell.length_b   1.000
_cell.length_c   1.000
_cell.angle_alpha   90.00
_cell.angle_beta   90.00
_cell.angle_gamma   90.00
#
_symmetry.space_group_name_H-M   'P 1'
#
loop_
_entity.id
_entity.type
_entity.pdbx_description
1 polymer ?
#
loop_
_entity_poly.entity_id
_entity_poly.type
_entity_poly.pdbx_seq_one_letter_code
_entity_poly.pdbx_strand_id
1 'polypeptide(L)'
;IYFPYILMKPILIIAAIAGGMSGVFTLGLLGGGLIAPSSPGSIFAIIAMTPNTSALVANLSAFAVATVVSCAVASVFIKMSKDVEDDSLESAREDMAERKNRGKELPAEKKVAGKDLKVIVYACDAGMGSSALGAAALRKKLKKDGYKDISVTNCAIGAIPQEAQLVISHEKLAERALADSPQAEHIWVRDFTQNNVYEIVTARLKEAAVETSAPAAGAQEEAAETVSADVLRQENVKIGLPSVSREEAITAAGKMLVASGYVDEGYVQGMLNREHDLSTYIGKGIAIPHGENAVKDTIKKTGIVVCQYPDGVKFGDETAYLVIGIAGVGNDHLAILANIATMVGDYTDEQLEQLFKTKSADELYHVFTKAD
;
A
#
# COMPACT_ATOMS: atom_id res chain seq x y z
N ILE A 1 -1.66 -7.20 24.49
CA ILE A 1 -1.18 -8.19 23.49
C ILE A 1 -1.86 -9.55 23.74
N TYR A 2 -3.18 -9.59 23.99
CA TYR A 2 -3.92 -10.85 24.26
C TYR A 2 -5.07 -11.08 23.28
N PHE A 3 -5.51 -10.02 22.60
CA PHE A 3 -6.64 -10.06 21.68
C PHE A 3 -6.46 -11.05 20.52
N PRO A 4 -5.28 -11.15 19.86
CA PRO A 4 -5.09 -12.08 18.75
C PRO A 4 -5.25 -13.55 19.20
N TYR A 5 -4.65 -13.93 20.32
CA TYR A 5 -4.76 -15.28 20.89
C TYR A 5 -6.18 -15.65 21.32
N ILE A 6 -6.91 -14.71 21.94
CA ILE A 6 -8.31 -14.94 22.32
C ILE A 6 -9.18 -15.04 21.06
N LEU A 7 -8.89 -14.30 19.98
CA LEU A 7 -9.62 -14.44 18.72
C LEU A 7 -9.39 -15.80 18.06
N MET A 8 -8.17 -16.36 18.15
CA MET A 8 -7.88 -17.70 17.63
C MET A 8 -8.57 -18.81 18.43
N LYS A 9 -8.67 -18.65 19.75
CA LYS A 9 -9.38 -19.57 20.64
C LYS A 9 -10.28 -18.79 21.60
N PRO A 10 -11.53 -18.49 21.20
CA PRO A 10 -12.46 -17.67 21.99
C PRO A 10 -12.64 -18.15 23.43
N ILE A 11 -12.49 -19.45 23.69
CA ILE A 11 -12.57 -20.01 25.04
C ILE A 11 -11.50 -19.45 26.00
N LEU A 12 -10.37 -18.96 25.49
CA LEU A 12 -9.32 -18.30 26.29
C LEU A 12 -9.78 -16.96 26.88
N ILE A 13 -10.92 -16.40 26.45
CA ILE A 13 -11.53 -15.23 27.09
C ILE A 13 -11.83 -15.51 28.58
N ILE A 14 -12.14 -16.76 28.93
CA ILE A 14 -12.38 -17.18 30.32
C ILE A 14 -11.12 -16.98 31.17
N ALA A 15 -9.94 -17.28 30.62
CA ALA A 15 -8.67 -17.07 31.30
C ALA A 15 -8.39 -15.58 31.53
N ALA A 16 -8.67 -14.73 30.53
CA ALA A 16 -8.51 -13.28 30.66
C ALA A 16 -9.48 -12.68 31.70
N ILE A 17 -10.74 -13.14 31.72
CA ILE A 17 -11.74 -12.73 32.72
C ILE A 17 -11.28 -13.15 34.12
N ALA A 18 -10.84 -14.40 34.30
CA ALA A 18 -10.37 -14.89 35.59
C ALA A 18 -9.12 -14.14 36.09
N GLY A 19 -8.17 -13.85 35.20
CA GLY A 19 -7.01 -13.00 35.49
C GLY A 19 -7.42 -11.59 35.89
N GLY A 20 -8.33 -10.96 35.14
CA GLY A 20 -8.86 -9.62 35.46
C GLY A 20 -9.57 -9.58 36.82
N MET A 21 -10.46 -10.53 37.09
CA MET A 21 -11.19 -10.62 38.36
C MET A 21 -10.24 -10.80 39.55
N SER A 22 -9.25 -11.69 39.42
CA SER A 22 -8.27 -11.92 40.48
C SER A 22 -7.38 -10.70 40.73
N GLY A 23 -6.94 -10.00 39.67
CA GLY A 23 -6.19 -8.75 39.80
C GLY A 23 -7.00 -7.64 40.49
N VAL A 24 -8.25 -7.41 40.07
CA VAL A 24 -9.14 -6.41 40.70
C VAL A 24 -9.41 -6.77 42.16
N PHE A 25 -9.62 -8.06 42.46
CA PHE A 25 -9.77 -8.52 43.84
C PHE A 25 -8.53 -8.25 44.69
N THR A 26 -7.33 -8.54 44.18
CA THR A 26 -6.06 -8.25 44.87
C THR A 26 -5.86 -6.75 45.10
N LEU A 27 -6.21 -5.90 44.12
CA LEU A 27 -6.19 -4.44 44.28
C LEU A 27 -7.13 -3.99 45.40
N GLY A 28 -8.37 -4.49 45.43
CA GLY A 28 -9.35 -4.16 46.46
C GLY A 28 -8.93 -4.61 47.86
N LEU A 29 -8.24 -5.75 47.97
CA LEU A 29 -7.78 -6.31 49.24
C LEU A 29 -6.53 -5.60 49.80
N LEU A 30 -5.60 -5.19 48.92
CA LEU A 30 -4.34 -4.55 49.33
C LEU A 30 -4.37 -3.01 49.26
N GLY A 31 -5.49 -2.41 48.83
CA GLY A 31 -5.63 -0.96 48.70
C GLY A 31 -4.77 -0.38 47.56
N GLY A 32 -4.69 -1.08 46.44
CA GLY A 32 -4.00 -0.62 45.23
C GLY A 32 -4.83 0.34 44.39
N GLY A 33 -4.20 0.95 43.39
CA GLY A 33 -4.84 1.95 42.53
C GLY A 33 -3.84 2.89 41.85
N LEU A 34 -4.36 3.72 40.94
CA LEU A 34 -3.59 4.68 40.17
C LEU A 34 -4.13 6.09 40.38
N ILE A 35 -3.26 7.10 40.28
CA ILE A 35 -3.65 8.52 40.37
C ILE A 35 -4.32 9.04 39.10
N ALA A 36 -4.08 8.38 37.97
CA ALA A 36 -4.61 8.72 36.66
C ALA A 36 -4.69 7.46 35.76
N PRO A 37 -5.49 7.49 34.69
CA PRO A 37 -5.50 6.42 33.70
C PRO A 37 -4.10 6.18 33.12
N SER A 38 -3.60 4.94 33.19
CA SER A 38 -2.32 4.56 32.59
C SER A 38 -2.50 4.02 31.16
N SER A 39 -1.47 4.17 30.32
CA SER A 39 -1.43 3.56 28.99
C SER A 39 -1.66 2.03 29.07
N PRO A 40 -2.63 1.47 28.32
CA PRO A 40 -2.89 0.03 28.32
C PRO A 40 -1.66 -0.78 27.94
N GLY A 41 -1.25 -1.70 28.81
CA GLY A 41 -0.18 -2.67 28.53
C GLY A 41 1.25 -2.21 28.87
N SER A 42 1.44 -1.05 29.52
CA SER A 42 2.76 -0.61 30.01
C SER A 42 2.88 -0.73 31.52
N ILE A 43 3.70 -1.67 32.01
CA ILE A 43 3.99 -1.79 33.45
C ILE A 43 4.72 -0.56 33.99
N PHE A 44 5.56 0.08 33.17
CA PHE A 44 6.23 1.33 33.52
C PHE A 44 5.25 2.47 33.74
N ALA A 45 4.19 2.55 32.93
CA ALA A 45 3.13 3.54 33.12
C ALA A 45 2.34 3.29 34.42
N ILE A 46 2.07 2.03 34.77
CA ILE A 46 1.43 1.65 36.04
C ILE A 46 2.30 2.07 37.22
N ILE A 47 3.61 1.78 37.19
CA ILE A 47 4.55 2.18 38.24
C ILE A 47 4.60 3.70 38.38
N ALA A 48 4.71 4.43 37.26
CA ALA A 48 4.77 5.88 37.27
C ALA A 48 3.50 6.54 37.82
N MET A 49 2.32 5.95 37.57
CA MET A 49 1.02 6.45 38.01
C MET A 49 0.56 5.88 39.37
N THR A 50 1.47 5.25 40.12
CA THR A 50 1.16 4.71 41.44
C THR A 50 1.40 5.77 42.53
N PRO A 51 0.45 6.03 43.43
CA PRO A 51 0.52 7.15 44.38
C PRO A 51 1.57 7.01 45.49
N ASN A 52 1.85 5.80 45.97
CA ASN A 52 2.75 5.55 47.09
C ASN A 52 3.30 4.12 47.08
N THR A 53 4.30 3.85 47.92
CA THR A 53 4.99 2.55 47.96
C THR A 53 4.08 1.38 48.35
N SER A 54 3.07 1.59 49.21
CA SER A 54 2.11 0.54 49.55
C SER A 54 1.18 0.19 48.38
N ALA A 55 0.72 1.20 47.64
CA ALA A 55 -0.05 1.00 46.41
C ALA A 55 0.80 0.37 45.31
N LEU A 56 2.12 0.60 45.31
CA LEU A 56 3.05 -0.03 44.36
C LEU A 56 3.15 -1.53 44.60
N VAL A 57 3.30 -1.93 45.86
CA VAL A 57 3.25 -3.35 46.23
C VAL A 57 1.90 -3.95 45.83
N ALA A 58 0.79 -3.29 46.15
CA ALA A 58 -0.55 -3.76 45.78
C ALA A 58 -0.74 -3.90 44.25
N ASN A 59 -0.29 -2.94 43.45
CA ASN A 59 -0.39 -2.94 41.99
C ASN A 59 0.48 -4.05 41.37
N LEU A 60 1.71 -4.24 41.86
CA LEU A 60 2.59 -5.31 41.38
C LEU A 60 2.10 -6.70 41.82
N SER A 61 1.60 -6.84 43.04
CA SER A 61 0.97 -8.07 43.51
C SER A 61 -0.27 -8.41 42.69
N ALA A 62 -1.13 -7.44 42.39
CA ALA A 62 -2.29 -7.64 41.54
C ALA A 62 -1.90 -8.07 40.12
N PHE A 63 -0.87 -7.45 39.54
CA PHE A 63 -0.35 -7.86 38.24
C PHE A 63 0.19 -9.30 38.25
N ALA A 64 0.96 -9.66 39.28
CA ALA A 64 1.51 -11.01 39.43
C ALA A 64 0.40 -12.05 39.61
N VAL A 65 -0.58 -11.80 40.48
CA VAL A 65 -1.72 -12.70 40.72
C VAL A 65 -2.55 -12.87 39.45
N ALA A 66 -2.90 -11.77 38.77
CA ALA A 66 -3.64 -11.82 37.51
C ALA A 66 -2.91 -12.64 36.45
N THR A 67 -1.58 -12.51 36.36
CA THR A 67 -0.74 -13.27 35.43
C THR A 67 -0.77 -14.76 35.76
N VAL A 68 -0.55 -15.12 37.04
CA VAL A 68 -0.54 -16.52 37.48
C VAL A 68 -1.90 -17.18 37.25
N VAL A 69 -2.99 -16.52 37.62
CA VAL A 69 -4.36 -17.04 37.45
C VAL A 69 -4.69 -17.19 35.96
N SER A 70 -4.40 -16.18 35.14
CA SER A 70 -4.62 -16.24 33.70
C SER A 70 -3.83 -17.39 33.06
N CYS A 71 -2.55 -17.55 33.42
CA CYS A 71 -1.72 -18.64 32.90
C CYS A 71 -2.20 -20.01 33.37
N ALA A 72 -2.60 -20.15 34.63
CA ALA A 72 -3.12 -21.41 35.17
C ALA A 72 -4.41 -21.83 34.44
N VAL A 73 -5.37 -20.91 34.29
CA VAL A 73 -6.63 -21.19 33.59
C VAL A 73 -6.38 -21.45 32.10
N ALA A 74 -5.56 -20.64 31.44
CA ALA A 74 -5.20 -20.85 30.04
C ALA A 74 -4.50 -22.19 29.82
N SER A 75 -3.61 -22.61 30.72
CA SER A 75 -2.86 -23.87 30.60
C SER A 75 -3.78 -25.09 30.56
N VAL A 76 -4.90 -25.08 31.30
CA VAL A 76 -5.89 -26.16 31.28
C VAL A 76 -6.56 -26.25 29.91
N PHE A 77 -7.01 -25.11 29.37
CA PHE A 77 -7.68 -25.06 28.07
C PHE A 77 -6.74 -25.36 26.90
N ILE A 78 -5.51 -24.87 26.95
CA ILE A 78 -4.49 -25.15 25.94
C ILE A 78 -4.11 -26.64 25.97
N LYS A 79 -3.92 -27.23 27.16
CA LYS A 79 -3.52 -28.64 27.31
C LYS A 79 -4.64 -29.64 27.01
N MET A 80 -5.91 -29.23 27.14
CA MET A 80 -7.06 -30.02 26.67
C MET A 80 -7.27 -29.95 25.15
N SER A 81 -6.77 -28.91 24.47
CA SER A 81 -6.86 -28.78 23.02
C SER A 81 -5.62 -29.36 22.35
N LYS A 82 -5.79 -30.40 21.51
CA LYS A 82 -4.67 -31.08 20.83
C LYS A 82 -4.12 -30.37 19.58
N ASP A 83 -4.57 -29.14 19.31
CA ASP A 83 -4.24 -28.38 18.10
C ASP A 83 -3.57 -27.04 18.43
N VAL A 84 -2.26 -27.05 18.69
CA VAL A 84 -1.45 -25.82 18.58
C VAL A 84 -0.14 -26.20 17.90
N GLU A 85 -0.13 -26.16 16.58
CA GLU A 85 1.10 -26.02 15.80
C GLU A 85 1.58 -24.55 15.84
N ASP A 86 2.90 -24.39 15.78
CA ASP A 86 3.64 -23.13 15.97
C ASP A 86 3.31 -22.06 14.90
N ASP A 87 2.73 -22.47 13.75
CA ASP A 87 2.32 -21.62 12.61
C ASP A 87 1.13 -20.67 12.91
N SER A 88 0.49 -20.85 14.06
CA SER A 88 -0.70 -20.09 14.44
C SER A 88 -0.39 -18.66 14.92
N LEU A 89 0.89 -18.34 15.19
CA LEU A 89 1.33 -17.02 15.68
C LEU A 89 1.58 -16.00 14.58
N GLU A 90 2.14 -16.43 13.46
CA GLU A 90 2.37 -15.59 12.28
C GLU A 90 1.03 -15.23 11.65
N SER A 91 0.17 -16.23 11.38
CA SER A 91 -1.18 -16.01 10.81
C SER A 91 -2.06 -15.09 11.67
N ALA A 92 -2.01 -15.18 12.99
CA ALA A 92 -2.80 -14.29 13.86
C ALA A 92 -2.25 -12.87 13.98
N ARG A 93 -0.94 -12.67 13.75
CA ARG A 93 -0.33 -11.35 13.61
C ARG A 93 -0.67 -10.75 12.25
N GLU A 94 -0.69 -11.57 11.20
CA GLU A 94 -1.12 -11.21 9.84
C GLU A 94 -2.59 -10.79 9.82
N ASP A 95 -3.51 -11.56 10.42
CA ASP A 95 -4.94 -11.21 10.57
C ASP A 95 -5.15 -9.86 11.26
N MET A 96 -4.29 -9.50 12.20
CA MET A 96 -4.36 -8.23 12.92
C MET A 96 -3.73 -7.08 12.13
N ALA A 97 -2.68 -7.34 11.34
CA ALA A 97 -2.13 -6.39 10.39
C ALA A 97 -3.15 -6.09 9.27
N GLU A 98 -3.85 -7.13 8.79
CA GLU A 98 -4.95 -7.05 7.83
C GLU A 98 -6.13 -6.22 8.40
N ARG A 99 -6.51 -6.43 9.66
CA ARG A 99 -7.54 -5.63 10.34
C ARG A 99 -7.11 -4.19 10.63
N LYS A 100 -5.82 -3.93 10.84
CA LYS A 100 -5.27 -2.58 11.04
C LYS A 100 -5.25 -1.78 9.72
N ASN A 101 -5.19 -2.48 8.59
CA ASN A 101 -5.32 -1.92 7.24
C ASN A 101 -6.78 -1.70 6.81
N ARG A 102 -7.75 -2.39 7.43
CA ARG A 102 -9.19 -2.12 7.30
C ARG A 102 -9.60 -0.91 8.15
N GLY A 103 -9.54 0.29 7.59
CA GLY A 103 -10.21 1.45 8.20
C GLY A 103 -11.73 1.24 8.30
N LYS A 104 -12.30 1.50 9.48
CA LYS A 104 -13.73 1.51 9.89
C LYS A 104 -14.60 0.29 9.52
N GLU A 105 -15.61 0.00 10.34
CA GLU A 105 -16.60 -1.06 10.09
C GLU A 105 -17.39 -0.75 8.82
N LEU A 106 -16.93 -1.31 7.70
CA LEU A 106 -17.56 -1.23 6.38
C LEU A 106 -18.43 -2.48 6.12
N PRO A 107 -19.48 -2.38 5.28
CA PRO A 107 -20.50 -3.41 5.10
C PRO A 107 -19.93 -4.76 4.65
N ALA A 108 -20.65 -5.84 5.00
CA ALA A 108 -20.21 -7.23 4.90
C ALA A 108 -19.63 -7.60 3.52
N GLU A 109 -18.42 -8.18 3.55
CA GLU A 109 -17.66 -8.65 2.39
C GLU A 109 -18.41 -9.78 1.66
N LYS A 110 -18.81 -9.55 0.40
CA LYS A 110 -18.91 -10.66 -0.56
C LYS A 110 -17.49 -11.15 -0.81
N LYS A 111 -17.12 -12.33 -0.30
CA LYS A 111 -15.83 -12.96 -0.65
C LYS A 111 -15.98 -13.79 -1.92
N VAL A 112 -15.21 -13.46 -2.94
CA VAL A 112 -15.06 -14.28 -4.15
C VAL A 112 -14.05 -15.38 -3.86
N ALA A 113 -14.45 -16.63 -4.13
CA ALA A 113 -13.55 -17.78 -3.98
C ALA A 113 -12.39 -17.70 -4.98
N GLY A 114 -11.19 -18.12 -4.58
CA GLY A 114 -9.99 -18.03 -5.41
C GLY A 114 -10.13 -18.68 -6.79
N LYS A 115 -10.86 -19.80 -6.90
CA LYS A 115 -11.15 -20.50 -8.17
C LYS A 115 -11.96 -19.66 -9.18
N ASP A 116 -12.75 -18.73 -8.67
CA ASP A 116 -13.64 -17.90 -9.47
C ASP A 116 -13.00 -16.54 -9.78
N LEU A 117 -11.86 -16.22 -9.16
CA LEU A 117 -11.18 -14.92 -9.28
C LEU A 117 -10.38 -14.82 -10.58
N LYS A 118 -10.94 -14.11 -11.55
CA LYS A 118 -10.37 -13.88 -12.90
C LYS A 118 -10.26 -12.41 -13.26
N VAL A 119 -11.09 -11.53 -12.70
CA VAL A 119 -11.10 -10.10 -13.05
C VAL A 119 -10.93 -9.25 -11.79
N ILE A 120 -9.75 -8.65 -11.68
CA ILE A 120 -9.36 -7.74 -10.60
C ILE A 120 -9.24 -6.32 -11.17
N VAL A 121 -9.86 -5.35 -10.50
CA VAL A 121 -9.92 -3.96 -10.95
C VAL A 121 -9.46 -3.02 -9.85
N TYR A 122 -8.46 -2.20 -10.13
CA TYR A 122 -8.10 -1.07 -9.28
C TYR A 122 -8.92 0.16 -9.67
N ALA A 123 -9.75 0.68 -8.75
CA ALA A 123 -10.59 1.84 -8.99
C ALA A 123 -10.08 3.06 -8.21
N CYS A 124 -9.91 4.19 -8.90
CA CYS A 124 -9.72 5.50 -8.26
C CYS A 124 -10.60 6.56 -8.94
N ASP A 125 -10.59 7.80 -8.47
CA ASP A 125 -11.51 8.84 -8.99
C ASP A 125 -11.35 9.09 -10.50
N ALA A 126 -10.10 9.12 -11.00
CA ALA A 126 -9.79 9.39 -12.41
C ALA A 126 -9.28 8.17 -13.21
N GLY A 127 -9.02 7.05 -12.53
CA GLY A 127 -8.49 5.82 -13.13
C GLY A 127 -7.00 5.78 -13.48
N MET A 128 -6.29 6.90 -13.59
CA MET A 128 -4.92 6.95 -14.16
C MET A 128 -3.78 7.13 -13.15
N GLY A 129 -4.08 7.26 -11.85
CA GLY A 129 -3.09 7.54 -10.81
C GLY A 129 -2.59 6.30 -10.07
N SER A 130 -2.73 6.32 -8.75
CA SER A 130 -2.30 5.23 -7.85
C SER A 130 -2.97 3.88 -8.16
N SER A 131 -4.17 3.87 -8.76
CA SER A 131 -4.82 2.64 -9.25
C SER A 131 -4.06 1.96 -10.38
N ALA A 132 -3.49 2.73 -11.31
CA ALA A 132 -2.72 2.20 -12.44
C ALA A 132 -1.42 1.56 -11.95
N LEU A 133 -0.76 2.21 -10.99
CA LEU A 133 0.46 1.72 -10.36
C LEU A 133 0.20 0.41 -9.59
N GLY A 134 -0.86 0.35 -8.78
CA GLY A 134 -1.26 -0.84 -8.05
C GLY A 134 -1.62 -2.01 -8.97
N ALA A 135 -2.40 -1.73 -10.03
CA ALA A 135 -2.75 -2.74 -11.03
C ALA A 135 -1.51 -3.28 -11.76
N ALA A 136 -0.59 -2.40 -12.17
CA ALA A 136 0.65 -2.82 -12.83
C ALA A 136 1.54 -3.68 -11.92
N ALA A 137 1.69 -3.29 -10.65
CA ALA A 137 2.47 -4.03 -9.66
C ALA A 137 1.87 -5.42 -9.40
N LEU A 138 0.54 -5.50 -9.18
CA LEU A 138 -0.14 -6.77 -8.96
C LEU A 138 -0.04 -7.68 -10.18
N ARG A 139 -0.29 -7.14 -11.38
CA ARG A 139 -0.17 -7.86 -12.65
C ARG A 139 1.23 -8.45 -12.85
N LYS A 140 2.29 -7.67 -12.58
CA LYS A 140 3.68 -8.12 -12.70
C LYS A 140 3.96 -9.29 -11.75
N LYS A 141 3.58 -9.15 -10.47
CA LYS A 141 3.80 -10.19 -9.46
C LYS A 141 3.03 -11.48 -9.77
N LEU A 142 1.74 -11.39 -10.14
CA LEU A 142 0.94 -12.56 -10.50
C LEU A 142 1.48 -13.31 -11.73
N LYS A 143 1.90 -12.56 -12.76
CA LYS A 143 2.53 -13.15 -13.96
C LYS A 143 3.85 -13.84 -13.62
N LYS A 144 4.67 -13.24 -12.74
CA LYS A 144 5.94 -13.82 -12.26
C LYS A 144 5.72 -15.15 -11.54
N ASP A 145 4.66 -15.26 -10.75
CA ASP A 145 4.31 -16.48 -10.01
C ASP A 145 3.49 -17.50 -10.85
N GLY A 146 3.31 -17.24 -12.15
CA GLY A 146 2.72 -18.20 -13.09
C GLY A 146 1.20 -18.12 -13.26
N TYR A 147 0.54 -17.12 -12.67
CA TYR A 147 -0.90 -16.89 -12.85
C TYR A 147 -1.15 -16.05 -14.11
N LYS A 148 -1.56 -16.72 -15.19
CA LYS A 148 -1.83 -16.08 -16.50
C LYS A 148 -3.31 -15.82 -16.78
N ASP A 149 -4.21 -16.51 -16.10
CA ASP A 149 -5.65 -16.46 -16.35
C ASP A 149 -6.38 -15.34 -15.57
N ILE A 150 -5.61 -14.48 -14.89
CA ILE A 150 -6.14 -13.39 -14.06
C ILE A 150 -5.89 -12.06 -14.76
N SER A 151 -6.96 -11.42 -15.17
CA SER A 151 -6.95 -10.05 -15.69
C SER A 151 -6.88 -9.06 -14.54
N VAL A 152 -5.86 -8.20 -14.57
CA VAL A 152 -5.71 -7.09 -13.63
C VAL A 152 -5.69 -5.78 -14.40
N THR A 153 -6.67 -4.92 -14.15
CA THR A 153 -6.87 -3.64 -14.84
C THR A 153 -7.13 -2.50 -13.85
N ASN A 154 -7.19 -1.26 -14.35
CA ASN A 154 -7.54 -0.08 -13.58
C ASN A 154 -8.61 0.75 -14.30
N CYS A 155 -9.44 1.47 -13.54
CA CYS A 155 -10.48 2.34 -14.11
C CYS A 155 -10.86 3.48 -13.15
N ALA A 156 -11.65 4.42 -13.67
CA ALA A 156 -12.30 5.46 -12.88
C ALA A 156 -13.55 4.90 -12.17
N ILE A 157 -13.84 5.39 -10.96
CA ILE A 157 -15.12 5.12 -10.28
C ILE A 157 -16.24 5.77 -11.11
N GLY A 158 -17.28 5.00 -11.43
CA GLY A 158 -18.32 5.33 -12.42
C GLY A 158 -18.16 4.55 -13.74
N ALA A 159 -17.04 3.84 -13.90
CA ALA A 159 -16.72 3.02 -15.06
C ALA A 159 -16.20 1.63 -14.66
N ILE A 160 -16.51 1.16 -13.45
CA ILE A 160 -16.11 -0.17 -12.99
C ILE A 160 -16.87 -1.23 -13.81
N PRO A 161 -16.18 -2.19 -14.47
CA PRO A 161 -16.84 -3.22 -15.27
C PRO A 161 -17.80 -4.10 -14.47
N GLN A 162 -18.88 -4.55 -15.09
CA GLN A 162 -19.89 -5.43 -14.46
C GLN A 162 -19.29 -6.78 -14.08
N GLU A 163 -18.36 -7.27 -14.90
CA GLU A 163 -17.62 -8.51 -14.70
C GLU A 163 -16.52 -8.41 -13.64
N ALA A 164 -16.29 -7.23 -13.05
CA ALA A 164 -15.33 -7.08 -11.96
C ALA A 164 -15.74 -7.97 -10.77
N GLN A 165 -14.81 -8.82 -10.35
CA GLN A 165 -15.04 -9.75 -9.23
C GLN A 165 -14.39 -9.24 -7.96
N LEU A 166 -13.23 -8.61 -8.09
CA LEU A 166 -12.52 -7.95 -6.99
C LEU A 166 -12.16 -6.53 -7.40
N VAL A 167 -12.58 -5.56 -6.59
CA VAL A 167 -12.29 -4.15 -6.76
C VAL A 167 -11.37 -3.69 -5.63
N ILE A 168 -10.29 -3.01 -5.98
CA ILE A 168 -9.37 -2.39 -5.02
C ILE A 168 -9.47 -0.88 -5.16
N SER A 169 -9.84 -0.19 -4.08
CA SER A 169 -9.90 1.27 -4.07
C SER A 169 -9.38 1.86 -2.77
N HIS A 170 -9.14 3.17 -2.75
CA HIS A 170 -8.72 3.84 -1.52
C HIS A 170 -9.87 3.84 -0.50
N GLU A 171 -9.58 3.67 0.80
CA GLU A 171 -10.59 3.75 1.89
C GLU A 171 -11.45 5.03 1.86
N LYS A 172 -10.92 6.17 1.38
CA LYS A 172 -11.67 7.43 1.26
C LYS A 172 -12.72 7.41 0.14
N LEU A 173 -12.63 6.46 -0.78
CA LEU A 173 -13.52 6.30 -1.93
C LEU A 173 -14.45 5.08 -1.79
N ALA A 174 -14.44 4.40 -0.64
CA ALA A 174 -15.12 3.13 -0.44
C ALA A 174 -16.63 3.19 -0.75
N GLU A 175 -17.34 4.20 -0.25
CA GLU A 175 -18.78 4.34 -0.49
C GLU A 175 -19.11 4.51 -1.98
N ARG A 176 -18.31 5.30 -2.70
CA ARG A 176 -18.51 5.55 -4.14
C ARG A 176 -18.21 4.30 -4.97
N ALA A 177 -17.13 3.60 -4.65
CA ALA A 177 -16.77 2.36 -5.34
C ALA A 177 -17.81 1.26 -5.11
N LEU A 178 -18.34 1.15 -3.89
CA LEU A 178 -19.37 0.17 -3.53
C LEU A 178 -20.71 0.47 -4.21
N ALA A 179 -21.08 1.74 -4.34
CA ALA A 179 -22.27 2.15 -5.07
C ALA A 179 -22.18 1.85 -6.58
N ASP A 180 -20.99 2.01 -7.16
CA ASP A 180 -20.73 1.76 -8.59
C ASP A 180 -20.63 0.26 -8.94
N SER A 181 -20.15 -0.56 -8.00
CA SER A 181 -19.92 -1.99 -8.21
C SER A 181 -20.40 -2.88 -7.04
N PRO A 182 -21.72 -2.91 -6.75
CA PRO A 182 -22.28 -3.72 -5.65
C PRO A 182 -22.20 -5.24 -5.90
N GLN A 183 -21.89 -5.66 -7.12
CA GLN A 183 -21.71 -7.05 -7.50
C GLN A 183 -20.35 -7.61 -7.05
N ALA A 184 -19.32 -6.78 -6.99
CA ALA A 184 -17.93 -7.17 -6.76
C ALA A 184 -17.58 -7.26 -5.27
N GLU A 185 -16.54 -8.03 -4.94
CA GLU A 185 -15.83 -7.90 -3.68
C GLU A 185 -15.00 -6.62 -3.68
N HIS A 186 -14.81 -6.01 -2.50
CA HIS A 186 -13.99 -4.81 -2.35
C HIS A 186 -12.88 -4.98 -1.32
N ILE A 187 -11.66 -4.57 -1.68
CA ILE A 187 -10.53 -4.40 -0.78
C ILE A 187 -10.17 -2.92 -0.71
N TRP A 188 -10.09 -2.39 0.51
CA TRP A 188 -9.79 -0.99 0.76
C TRP A 188 -8.32 -0.83 1.14
N VAL A 189 -7.63 0.07 0.45
CA VAL A 189 -6.22 0.37 0.72
C VAL A 189 -6.05 1.83 1.14
N ARG A 190 -4.96 2.11 1.87
CA ARG A 190 -4.49 3.48 2.15
C ARG A 190 -3.43 3.92 1.17
N ASP A 191 -2.58 2.99 0.78
CA ASP A 191 -1.51 3.17 -0.19
C ASP A 191 -1.56 2.04 -1.22
N PHE A 192 -1.53 2.38 -2.50
CA PHE A 192 -1.58 1.43 -3.59
C PHE A 192 -0.23 0.73 -3.84
N THR A 193 0.87 1.25 -3.29
CA THR A 193 2.23 0.70 -3.39
C THR A 193 2.60 -0.21 -2.23
N GLN A 194 2.12 0.11 -1.03
CA GLN A 194 2.42 -0.60 0.23
C GLN A 194 1.17 -1.27 0.78
N ASN A 195 0.56 -2.14 -0.03
CA ASN A 195 -0.57 -2.95 0.41
C ASN A 195 -0.26 -4.44 0.31
N ASN A 196 -1.01 -5.20 1.11
CA ASN A 196 -0.98 -6.65 1.15
C ASN A 196 -1.89 -7.29 0.09
N VAL A 197 -2.29 -6.55 -0.96
CA VAL A 197 -3.26 -7.07 -1.95
C VAL A 197 -2.69 -8.30 -2.66
N TYR A 198 -1.39 -8.30 -2.95
CA TYR A 198 -0.74 -9.44 -3.58
C TYR A 198 -0.83 -10.70 -2.72
N GLU A 199 -0.52 -10.56 -1.44
CA GLU A 199 -0.53 -11.63 -0.45
C GLU A 199 -1.95 -12.16 -0.26
N ILE A 200 -2.95 -11.27 -0.16
CA ILE A 200 -4.38 -11.63 -0.08
C ILE A 200 -4.81 -12.44 -1.32
N VAL A 201 -4.49 -11.94 -2.51
CA VAL A 201 -4.89 -12.60 -3.77
C VAL A 201 -4.19 -13.96 -3.91
N THR A 202 -2.89 -14.03 -3.68
CA THR A 202 -2.14 -15.28 -3.83
C THR A 202 -2.47 -16.32 -2.77
N ALA A 203 -2.74 -15.93 -1.52
CA ALA A 203 -3.23 -16.85 -0.49
C ALA A 203 -4.53 -17.53 -0.94
N ARG A 204 -5.48 -16.76 -1.48
CA ARG A 204 -6.76 -17.31 -1.99
C ARG A 204 -6.58 -18.24 -3.18
N LEU A 205 -5.69 -17.89 -4.11
CA LEU A 205 -5.40 -18.73 -5.28
C LEU A 205 -4.75 -20.05 -4.87
N LYS A 206 -3.85 -20.02 -3.89
CA LYS A 206 -3.22 -21.21 -3.30
C LYS A 206 -4.21 -22.08 -2.54
N GLU A 207 -5.08 -21.49 -1.70
CA GLU A 207 -6.15 -22.21 -1.00
C GLU A 207 -7.11 -22.91 -1.97
N ALA A 208 -7.39 -22.27 -3.11
CA ALA A 208 -8.25 -22.83 -4.14
C ALA A 208 -7.55 -23.84 -5.07
N ALA A 209 -6.27 -24.16 -4.82
CA ALA A 209 -5.45 -25.03 -5.66
C ALA A 209 -5.49 -24.65 -7.16
N VAL A 210 -5.54 -23.34 -7.45
CA VAL A 210 -5.52 -22.84 -8.83
C VAL A 210 -4.15 -23.18 -9.42
N GLU A 211 -4.15 -24.00 -10.48
CA GLU A 211 -2.92 -24.51 -11.08
C GLU A 211 -2.05 -23.35 -11.59
N THR A 212 -0.81 -23.31 -11.11
CA THR A 212 0.23 -22.46 -11.69
C THR A 212 0.83 -23.21 -12.86
N SER A 213 0.91 -22.58 -14.03
CA SER A 213 1.73 -23.15 -15.10
C SER A 213 3.19 -23.10 -14.65
N ALA A 214 3.91 -24.23 -14.72
CA ALA A 214 5.32 -24.32 -14.35
C ALA A 214 6.14 -23.17 -14.99
N PRO A 215 7.19 -22.65 -14.34
CA PRO A 215 8.00 -21.58 -14.91
C PRO A 215 8.59 -22.09 -16.22
N ALA A 216 8.14 -21.53 -17.34
CA ALA A 216 8.62 -21.89 -18.65
C ALA A 216 10.09 -21.43 -18.76
N ALA A 217 11.01 -22.38 -18.59
CA ALA A 217 12.37 -22.26 -19.08
C ALA A 217 12.28 -22.14 -20.61
N GLY A 218 12.48 -20.93 -21.12
CA GLY A 218 12.24 -20.57 -22.51
C GLY A 218 10.98 -19.75 -22.69
N ALA A 219 10.92 -18.58 -22.04
CA ALA A 219 10.04 -17.52 -22.50
C ALA A 219 10.57 -17.04 -23.86
N GLN A 220 9.96 -17.50 -24.95
CA GLN A 220 9.92 -16.64 -26.12
C GLN A 220 9.13 -15.40 -25.72
N GLU A 221 9.82 -14.26 -25.72
CA GLU A 221 9.24 -12.92 -25.62
C GLU A 221 8.09 -12.78 -26.60
N GLU A 222 6.85 -12.96 -26.14
CA GLU A 222 5.75 -12.19 -26.73
C GLU A 222 5.89 -10.77 -26.19
N ALA A 223 6.35 -9.91 -27.10
CA ALA A 223 6.75 -8.53 -26.91
C ALA A 223 6.10 -7.85 -25.70
N ALA A 224 6.92 -7.64 -24.65
CA ALA A 224 6.76 -6.45 -23.85
C ALA A 224 6.70 -5.27 -24.83
N GLU A 225 5.64 -4.46 -24.76
CA GLU A 225 5.67 -3.15 -25.41
C GLU A 225 6.86 -2.41 -24.82
N THR A 226 7.93 -2.41 -25.61
CA THR A 226 9.13 -1.66 -25.32
C THR A 226 8.69 -0.21 -25.22
N VAL A 227 9.05 0.45 -24.11
CA VAL A 227 9.04 1.91 -24.09
C VAL A 227 10.07 2.31 -25.13
N SER A 228 9.61 2.60 -26.36
CA SER A 228 10.52 2.91 -27.45
C SER A 228 11.36 4.11 -27.04
N ALA A 229 12.57 4.23 -27.60
CA ALA A 229 13.42 5.40 -27.43
C ALA A 229 12.72 6.73 -27.82
N ASP A 230 11.52 6.67 -28.43
CA ASP A 230 10.69 7.84 -28.72
C ASP A 230 9.97 8.40 -27.49
N VAL A 231 9.68 7.57 -26.48
CA VAL A 231 8.89 7.95 -25.28
C VAL A 231 9.74 8.73 -24.27
N LEU A 232 10.93 8.23 -23.91
CA LEU A 232 11.92 8.99 -23.14
C LEU A 232 13.14 9.20 -24.03
N ARG A 233 13.47 10.46 -24.30
CA ARG A 233 14.71 10.84 -24.99
C ARG A 233 15.78 11.19 -23.97
N GLN A 234 17.05 10.91 -24.26
CA GLN A 234 18.17 11.28 -23.38
C GLN A 234 18.15 12.78 -23.03
N GLU A 235 17.82 13.65 -23.98
CA GLU A 235 17.73 15.10 -23.78
C GLU A 235 16.65 15.54 -22.77
N ASN A 236 15.66 14.67 -22.51
CA ASN A 236 14.56 14.88 -21.57
C ASN A 236 14.92 14.48 -20.13
N VAL A 237 16.15 14.04 -19.88
CA VAL A 237 16.65 13.75 -18.53
C VAL A 237 17.51 14.93 -18.07
N LYS A 238 17.07 15.62 -17.01
CA LYS A 238 17.79 16.73 -16.39
C LYS A 238 18.18 16.38 -14.97
N ILE A 239 19.47 16.52 -14.68
CA ILE A 239 20.06 16.19 -13.38
C ILE A 239 20.60 17.41 -12.66
N GLY A 240 20.71 17.32 -11.32
CA GLY A 240 21.32 18.37 -10.51
C GLY A 240 20.53 19.69 -10.50
N LEU A 241 19.21 19.65 -10.64
CA LEU A 241 18.38 20.85 -10.57
C LEU A 241 18.31 21.36 -9.12
N PRO A 242 18.30 22.68 -8.91
CA PRO A 242 18.18 23.25 -7.57
C PRO A 242 16.78 22.98 -6.99
N SER A 243 16.69 22.85 -5.67
CA SER A 243 15.39 22.81 -4.98
C SER A 243 14.57 24.06 -5.32
N VAL A 244 13.30 23.85 -5.65
CA VAL A 244 12.33 24.87 -6.08
C VAL A 244 10.97 24.56 -5.43
N SER A 245 9.99 25.44 -5.64
CA SER A 245 8.61 25.13 -5.28
C SER A 245 8.05 23.98 -6.14
N ARG A 246 7.00 23.34 -5.63
CA ARG A 246 6.27 22.28 -6.33
C ARG A 246 5.78 22.75 -7.69
N GLU A 247 5.17 23.92 -7.72
CA GLU A 247 4.57 24.52 -8.90
C GLU A 247 5.65 24.84 -9.95
N GLU A 248 6.83 25.30 -9.52
CA GLU A 248 7.99 25.50 -10.41
C GLU A 248 8.52 24.19 -10.98
N ALA A 249 8.61 23.12 -10.17
CA ALA A 249 9.06 21.82 -10.65
C ALA A 249 8.10 21.21 -11.67
N ILE A 250 6.79 21.29 -11.41
CA ILE A 250 5.73 20.83 -12.33
C ILE A 250 5.74 21.66 -13.61
N THR A 251 5.88 22.98 -13.50
CA THR A 251 5.98 23.88 -14.65
C THR A 251 7.23 23.58 -15.49
N ALA A 252 8.37 23.30 -14.85
CA ALA A 252 9.60 22.94 -15.54
C ALA A 252 9.44 21.63 -16.33
N ALA A 253 8.86 20.59 -15.71
CA ALA A 253 8.56 19.32 -16.38
C ALA A 253 7.56 19.52 -17.54
N GLY A 254 6.48 20.28 -17.33
CA GLY A 254 5.49 20.59 -18.36
C GLY A 254 6.10 21.33 -19.56
N LYS A 255 6.96 22.33 -19.30
CA LYS A 255 7.68 23.05 -20.37
C LYS A 255 8.63 22.16 -21.15
N MET A 256 9.27 21.18 -20.50
CA MET A 256 10.08 20.18 -21.22
C MET A 256 9.20 19.30 -22.12
N LEU A 257 8.01 18.89 -21.66
CA LEU A 257 7.08 18.12 -22.49
C LEU A 257 6.64 18.91 -23.75
N VAL A 258 6.40 20.22 -23.59
CA VAL A 258 6.09 21.14 -24.70
C VAL A 258 7.29 21.27 -25.65
N ALA A 259 8.48 21.53 -25.12
CA ALA A 259 9.70 21.71 -25.91
C ALA A 259 10.06 20.48 -26.76
N SER A 260 9.79 19.28 -26.22
CA SER A 260 10.04 18.00 -26.92
C SER A 260 8.87 17.59 -27.84
N GLY A 261 7.83 18.43 -27.93
CA GLY A 261 6.70 18.28 -28.84
C GLY A 261 5.72 17.19 -28.45
N TYR A 262 5.67 16.78 -27.18
CA TYR A 262 4.71 15.77 -26.70
C TYR A 262 3.31 16.36 -26.49
N VAL A 263 3.24 17.63 -26.11
CA VAL A 263 1.98 18.32 -25.74
C VAL A 263 1.97 19.77 -26.23
N ASP A 264 0.79 20.39 -26.25
CA ASP A 264 0.63 21.85 -26.39
C ASP A 264 0.80 22.59 -25.06
N GLU A 265 1.00 23.92 -25.12
CA GLU A 265 1.24 24.78 -23.94
C GLU A 265 0.14 24.67 -22.87
N GLY A 266 -1.11 24.47 -23.27
CA GLY A 266 -2.25 24.33 -22.36
C GLY A 266 -2.13 23.13 -21.40
N TYR A 267 -1.33 22.11 -21.75
CA TYR A 267 -1.13 20.93 -20.91
C TYR A 267 -0.46 21.28 -19.58
N VAL A 268 0.42 22.29 -19.56
CA VAL A 268 1.15 22.69 -18.34
C VAL A 268 0.19 23.18 -17.26
N GLN A 269 -0.83 23.96 -17.65
CA GLN A 269 -1.87 24.39 -16.71
C GLN A 269 -2.69 23.20 -16.21
N GLY A 270 -3.00 22.25 -17.09
CA GLY A 270 -3.70 21.02 -16.70
C GLY A 270 -2.90 20.16 -15.71
N MET A 271 -1.56 20.17 -15.78
CA MET A 271 -0.71 19.50 -14.79
C MET A 271 -0.78 20.18 -13.42
N LEU A 272 -0.79 21.52 -13.39
CA LEU A 272 -0.91 22.29 -12.15
C LEU A 272 -2.30 22.12 -11.51
N ASN A 273 -3.36 22.16 -12.31
CA ASN A 273 -4.73 21.90 -11.86
C ASN A 273 -4.82 20.50 -11.22
N ARG A 274 -4.28 19.49 -11.92
CA ARG A 274 -4.27 18.11 -11.45
C ARG A 274 -3.57 17.94 -10.11
N GLU A 275 -2.43 18.62 -9.92
CA GLU A 275 -1.69 18.62 -8.66
C GLU A 275 -2.45 19.33 -7.53
N HIS A 276 -3.12 20.44 -7.84
CA HIS A 276 -3.91 21.19 -6.87
C HIS A 276 -5.03 20.34 -6.26
N ASP A 277 -5.69 19.53 -7.06
CA ASP A 277 -6.80 18.66 -6.60
C ASP A 277 -6.31 17.50 -5.73
N LEU A 278 -5.24 16.83 -6.17
CA LEU A 278 -4.63 15.73 -5.42
C LEU A 278 -3.16 15.58 -5.82
N SER A 279 -2.29 15.52 -4.80
CA SER A 279 -0.85 15.37 -5.01
C SER A 279 -0.51 14.19 -5.94
N THR A 280 0.40 14.44 -6.87
CA THR A 280 0.96 13.45 -7.79
C THR A 280 2.23 12.78 -7.24
N TYR A 281 2.54 13.00 -5.97
CA TYR A 281 3.53 12.21 -5.25
C TYR A 281 3.06 10.76 -5.08
N ILE A 282 3.95 9.81 -5.38
CA ILE A 282 3.65 8.36 -5.37
C ILE A 282 4.45 7.57 -4.34
N GLY A 283 5.21 8.25 -3.48
CA GLY A 283 6.02 7.61 -2.45
C GLY A 283 7.51 7.52 -2.81
N LYS A 284 8.30 7.16 -1.80
CA LYS A 284 9.76 6.96 -1.87
C LYS A 284 10.51 8.07 -2.61
N GLY A 285 10.11 9.33 -2.47
CA GLY A 285 10.83 10.43 -3.10
C GLY A 285 10.54 10.66 -4.59
N ILE A 286 9.44 10.14 -5.13
CA ILE A 286 9.10 10.28 -6.55
C ILE A 286 7.72 10.94 -6.72
N ALA A 287 7.64 11.91 -7.63
CA ALA A 287 6.39 12.53 -8.08
C ALA A 287 6.21 12.36 -9.61
N ILE A 288 4.97 12.16 -10.04
CA ILE A 288 4.61 11.88 -11.44
C ILE A 288 3.56 12.88 -11.98
N PRO A 289 3.87 14.18 -12.08
CA PRO A 289 2.90 15.15 -12.57
C PRO A 289 2.45 14.85 -14.00
N HIS A 290 1.14 14.93 -14.22
CA HIS A 290 0.46 14.68 -15.49
C HIS A 290 -0.77 15.58 -15.61
N GLY A 291 -1.26 15.80 -16.82
CA GLY A 291 -2.43 16.64 -17.07
C GLY A 291 -3.73 16.00 -16.57
N GLU A 292 -4.69 16.84 -16.20
CA GLU A 292 -6.07 16.41 -15.97
C GLU A 292 -6.75 15.93 -17.27
N ASN A 293 -7.86 15.20 -17.14
CA ASN A 293 -8.61 14.66 -18.28
C ASN A 293 -9.08 15.76 -19.26
N ALA A 294 -9.35 16.98 -18.77
CA ALA A 294 -9.82 18.08 -19.60
C ALA A 294 -8.79 18.55 -20.65
N VAL A 295 -7.50 18.27 -20.44
CA VAL A 295 -6.43 18.65 -21.37
C VAL A 295 -5.91 17.47 -22.21
N LYS A 296 -6.56 16.31 -22.18
CA LYS A 296 -6.09 15.11 -22.90
C LYS A 296 -5.90 15.34 -24.41
N ASP A 297 -6.74 16.18 -25.02
CA ASP A 297 -6.71 16.44 -26.47
C ASP A 297 -5.52 17.33 -26.88
N THR A 298 -4.79 17.88 -25.90
CA THR A 298 -3.54 18.64 -26.12
C THR A 298 -2.30 17.74 -26.21
N ILE A 299 -2.46 16.43 -26.02
CA ILE A 299 -1.36 15.45 -26.13
C ILE A 299 -1.20 15.06 -27.59
N LYS A 300 -0.03 15.34 -28.17
CA LYS A 300 0.31 15.02 -29.57
C LYS A 300 0.86 13.61 -29.72
N LYS A 301 1.64 13.17 -28.72
CA LYS A 301 2.26 11.84 -28.66
C LYS A 301 2.69 11.53 -27.23
N THR A 302 2.74 10.26 -26.89
CA THR A 302 3.23 9.78 -25.59
C THR A 302 4.68 10.20 -25.36
N GLY A 303 5.00 10.65 -24.15
CA GLY A 303 6.33 11.12 -23.78
C GLY A 303 6.56 11.32 -22.28
N ILE A 304 7.83 11.23 -21.89
CA ILE A 304 8.28 11.40 -20.51
C ILE A 304 9.43 12.41 -20.46
N VAL A 305 9.46 13.17 -19.37
CA VAL A 305 10.60 13.97 -18.95
C VAL A 305 10.96 13.61 -17.51
N VAL A 306 12.25 13.62 -17.19
CA VAL A 306 12.76 13.30 -15.86
C VAL A 306 13.58 14.46 -15.33
N CYS A 307 13.17 15.01 -14.19
CA CYS A 307 13.83 16.11 -13.50
C CYS A 307 14.31 15.62 -12.13
N GLN A 308 15.63 15.55 -11.93
CA GLN A 308 16.23 15.21 -10.64
C GLN A 308 16.60 16.47 -9.85
N TYR A 309 16.14 16.49 -8.60
CA TYR A 309 16.35 17.52 -7.59
C TYR A 309 17.08 16.90 -6.40
N PRO A 310 18.43 16.92 -6.34
CA PRO A 310 19.18 16.23 -5.28
C PRO A 310 18.87 16.70 -3.87
N ASP A 311 18.49 17.98 -3.72
CA ASP A 311 18.11 18.59 -2.44
C ASP A 311 16.59 18.48 -2.17
N GLY A 312 15.85 17.86 -3.09
CA GLY A 312 14.41 17.61 -2.99
C GLY A 312 13.53 18.82 -3.30
N VAL A 313 12.27 18.54 -3.65
CA VAL A 313 11.18 19.51 -3.83
C VAL A 313 10.04 19.08 -2.91
N LYS A 314 9.46 20.03 -2.17
CA LYS A 314 8.33 19.72 -1.28
C LYS A 314 7.05 19.47 -2.08
N PHE A 315 6.43 18.30 -1.88
CA PHE A 315 5.14 17.91 -2.44
C PHE A 315 4.14 17.70 -1.30
N GLY A 316 3.68 18.81 -0.71
CA GLY A 316 2.97 18.77 0.57
C GLY A 316 3.94 18.53 1.72
N ASP A 317 3.62 17.58 2.61
CA ASP A 317 4.50 17.19 3.72
C ASP A 317 5.71 16.35 3.24
N GLU A 318 5.55 15.68 2.11
CA GLU A 318 6.53 14.79 1.49
C GLU A 318 7.58 15.54 0.66
N THR A 319 8.68 14.87 0.34
CA THR A 319 9.77 15.43 -0.47
C THR A 319 10.01 14.55 -1.69
N ALA A 320 9.92 15.10 -2.90
CA ALA A 320 10.26 14.42 -4.14
C ALA A 320 11.67 14.81 -4.62
N TYR A 321 12.48 13.82 -4.95
CA TYR A 321 13.82 13.99 -5.54
C TYR A 321 13.82 13.72 -7.04
N LEU A 322 12.86 12.93 -7.53
CA LEU A 322 12.57 12.78 -8.96
C LEU A 322 11.16 13.30 -9.24
N VAL A 323 11.07 14.23 -10.17
CA VAL A 323 9.80 14.71 -10.73
C VAL A 323 9.74 14.25 -12.18
N ILE A 324 8.80 13.36 -12.47
CA ILE A 324 8.68 12.68 -13.76
C ILE A 324 7.42 13.19 -14.46
N GLY A 325 7.58 14.09 -15.41
CA GLY A 325 6.45 14.63 -16.17
C GLY A 325 5.99 13.61 -17.22
N ILE A 326 4.69 13.30 -17.23
CA ILE A 326 4.10 12.28 -18.12
C ILE A 326 3.05 12.92 -19.02
N ALA A 327 3.15 12.63 -20.31
CA ALA A 327 2.11 12.82 -21.31
C ALA A 327 1.84 11.48 -21.99
N GLY A 328 0.60 10.98 -21.95
CA GLY A 328 0.26 9.68 -22.50
C GLY A 328 -1.03 9.70 -23.29
N VAL A 329 -1.01 9.06 -24.46
CA VAL A 329 -2.20 8.79 -25.26
C VAL A 329 -2.69 7.37 -24.96
N GLY A 330 -3.99 7.16 -24.81
CA GLY A 330 -4.57 5.82 -24.64
C GLY A 330 -4.00 5.09 -23.42
N ASN A 331 -3.57 3.84 -23.58
CA ASN A 331 -3.06 2.99 -22.49
C ASN A 331 -1.52 3.01 -22.36
N ASP A 332 -0.79 3.75 -23.20
CA ASP A 332 0.68 3.72 -23.24
C ASP A 332 1.31 4.23 -21.93
N HIS A 333 0.63 5.13 -21.24
CA HIS A 333 1.04 5.60 -19.92
C HIS A 333 1.08 4.48 -18.87
N LEU A 334 0.32 3.40 -19.05
CA LEU A 334 0.31 2.26 -18.11
C LEU A 334 1.60 1.45 -18.19
N ALA A 335 2.21 1.32 -19.37
CA ALA A 335 3.52 0.68 -19.52
C ALA A 335 4.61 1.50 -18.80
N ILE A 336 4.53 2.83 -18.93
CA ILE A 336 5.43 3.77 -18.26
C ILE A 336 5.27 3.71 -16.74
N LEU A 337 4.04 3.74 -16.25
CA LEU A 337 3.73 3.60 -14.83
C LEU A 337 4.15 2.23 -14.29
N ALA A 338 4.11 1.17 -15.10
CA ALA A 338 4.61 -0.15 -14.71
C ALA A 338 6.14 -0.17 -14.52
N ASN A 339 6.90 0.57 -15.35
CA ASN A 339 8.35 0.71 -15.18
C ASN A 339 8.69 1.55 -13.95
N ILE A 340 7.97 2.64 -13.72
CA ILE A 340 8.13 3.45 -12.50
C ILE A 340 7.75 2.63 -11.25
N ALA A 341 6.65 1.87 -11.29
CA ALA A 341 6.25 0.95 -10.21
C ALA A 341 7.31 -0.11 -9.93
N THR A 342 7.87 -0.68 -11.00
CA THR A 342 8.98 -1.64 -10.95
C THR A 342 10.17 -1.04 -10.24
N MET A 343 10.60 0.17 -10.62
CA MET A 343 11.70 0.87 -9.96
C MET A 343 11.41 1.11 -8.47
N VAL A 344 10.22 1.64 -8.13
CA VAL A 344 9.82 1.91 -6.74
C VAL A 344 9.77 0.61 -5.91
N GLY A 345 9.37 -0.51 -6.52
CA GLY A 345 9.24 -1.80 -5.86
C GLY A 345 10.54 -2.58 -5.73
N ASP A 346 11.38 -2.57 -6.77
CA ASP A 346 12.57 -3.42 -6.87
C ASP A 346 13.83 -2.74 -6.27
N TYR A 347 13.85 -1.40 -6.16
CA TYR A 347 14.97 -0.68 -5.56
C TYR A 347 14.82 -0.57 -4.03
N THR A 348 15.92 -0.83 -3.32
CA THR A 348 16.04 -0.52 -1.90
C THR A 348 16.11 0.99 -1.68
N ASP A 349 15.81 1.45 -0.45
CA ASP A 349 15.86 2.88 -0.12
C ASP A 349 17.27 3.46 -0.35
N GLU A 350 18.32 2.67 -0.08
CA GLU A 350 19.72 3.04 -0.35
C GLU A 350 20.02 3.22 -1.86
N GLN A 351 19.49 2.33 -2.70
CA GLN A 351 19.63 2.44 -4.15
C GLN A 351 18.89 3.66 -4.70
N LEU A 352 17.71 3.97 -4.14
CA LEU A 352 16.95 5.16 -4.49
C LEU A 352 17.71 6.44 -4.08
N GLU A 353 18.26 6.49 -2.87
CA GLU A 353 19.07 7.64 -2.44
C GLU A 353 20.30 7.89 -3.32
N GLN A 354 20.98 6.82 -3.77
CA GLN A 354 22.08 6.93 -4.73
C GLN A 354 21.60 7.49 -6.06
N LEU A 355 20.48 6.99 -6.56
CA LEU A 355 19.89 7.43 -7.83
C LEU A 355 19.41 8.89 -7.76
N PHE A 356 18.89 9.35 -6.62
CA PHE A 356 18.50 10.74 -6.39
C PHE A 356 19.68 11.71 -6.43
N LYS A 357 20.90 11.21 -6.21
CA LYS A 357 22.13 11.99 -6.18
C LYS A 357 23.08 11.68 -7.34
N THR A 358 22.71 10.79 -8.26
CA THR A 358 23.57 10.42 -9.38
C THR A 358 23.97 11.65 -10.19
N LYS A 359 25.21 11.61 -10.70
CA LYS A 359 25.76 12.60 -11.61
C LYS A 359 25.72 12.14 -13.07
N SER A 360 25.07 11.01 -13.34
CA SER A 360 24.92 10.44 -14.67
C SER A 360 23.48 10.54 -15.15
N ALA A 361 23.23 11.37 -16.16
CA ALA A 361 21.92 11.42 -16.82
C ALA A 361 21.62 10.10 -17.56
N ASP A 362 22.66 9.43 -18.08
CA ASP A 362 22.55 8.13 -18.74
C ASP A 362 22.08 7.04 -17.77
N GLU A 363 22.52 7.09 -16.50
CA GLU A 363 22.06 6.14 -15.49
C GLU A 363 20.55 6.25 -15.28
N LEU A 364 20.03 7.47 -15.04
CA LEU A 364 18.58 7.70 -14.92
C LEU A 364 17.84 7.30 -16.20
N TYR A 365 18.35 7.68 -17.37
CA TYR A 365 17.78 7.28 -18.65
C TYR A 365 17.64 5.75 -18.73
N HIS A 366 18.72 5.02 -18.44
CA HIS A 366 18.71 3.57 -18.48
C HIS A 366 17.78 2.93 -17.44
N VAL A 367 17.62 3.51 -16.24
CA VAL A 367 16.64 3.01 -15.27
C VAL A 367 15.22 3.04 -15.85
N PHE A 368 14.85 4.09 -16.58
CA PHE A 368 13.50 4.24 -17.13
C PHE A 368 13.29 3.57 -18.49
N THR A 369 14.36 3.23 -19.21
CA THR A 369 14.29 2.55 -20.52
C THR A 369 14.72 1.09 -20.51
N LYS A 370 15.22 0.54 -19.39
CA LYS A 370 15.53 -0.89 -19.31
C LYS A 370 14.24 -1.70 -19.36
N ALA A 371 14.12 -2.54 -20.39
CA ALA A 371 13.18 -3.64 -20.40
C ALA A 371 13.88 -4.85 -19.76
N ASP A 372 13.22 -5.47 -18.78
CA ASP A 372 13.54 -6.83 -18.33
C ASP A 372 12.68 -7.85 -19.08
#